data_AF-A0A5J4DY06-F1
#
_entry.id   AF-A0A5J4DY06-F1
#
_cell.length_a   1.000
_cell.length_b   1.000
_cell.length_c   1.000
_cell.angle_alpha   90.00
_cell.angle_beta   90.00
_cell.angle_gamma   90.00
#
_symmetry.space_group_name_H-M   'P 1'
#
loop_
_entity.id
_entity.type
_entity.pdbx_description
1 polymer ?
#
loop_
_entity_poly.entity_id
_entity_poly.type
_entity_poly.pdbx_seq_one_letter_code
_entity_poly.pdbx_strand_id
1 'polypeptide(L)'
;MAFSRVGFLTAAAFCAGWMVLTANLPSALADTRSGREQAQKAGKAAPPVRKKDTEYEVRANKERERASRLMRAIASILEDASVQRYDARKLPSKDDYLVAVPPWTETREDRQEAIRELLDSALAVVTDAPIVDLQKVVSSRYDTIRDLEHRITRLRERRLDAPKDGMLPGILTETVDTINSNIKDLEARIVENRKEIEVSKGKIHKALNDAGVEISKEQLDLLLGSVLGGDLVRLVASFEAARHIDNRLGQLMGENNESLDAARRYFGMHAALFAMLLHAQNELVRKIDRVYMKRLKTIIKDIRTARGETTRMLRERNRDDQRRTLMANRKAQKFSEQVAIFYRNYLKTQRQQIIDARKRTVRDLRIADNTYETVEASFQLRALIEDARASFEAIQKLEAPGFDQVFKNKQLRKEFENLTRKLGPTS
;
A
#
# COMPACT_ATOMS: atom_id res chain seq x y z
N MET A 1 -11.55 -57.27 6.42
CA MET A 1 -11.12 -57.12 5.01
C MET A 1 -11.44 -55.70 4.57
N ALA A 2 -10.47 -55.04 3.91
CA ALA A 2 -10.54 -53.95 2.92
C ALA A 2 -11.63 -52.84 2.94
N PHE A 3 -11.15 -51.60 2.66
CA PHE A 3 -11.87 -50.37 2.22
C PHE A 3 -12.77 -49.64 3.26
N SER A 4 -12.76 -48.30 3.37
CA SER A 4 -11.84 -47.30 2.78
C SER A 4 -11.76 -46.00 3.60
N ARG A 5 -10.74 -45.17 3.30
CA ARG A 5 -10.54 -43.83 3.89
C ARG A 5 -11.52 -42.80 3.33
N VAL A 6 -12.17 -42.06 4.22
CA VAL A 6 -12.75 -40.70 4.04
C VAL A 6 -12.58 -40.01 5.39
N GLY A 7 -12.17 -38.74 5.55
CA GLY A 7 -11.80 -37.74 4.56
C GLY A 7 -11.77 -36.35 5.20
N PHE A 8 -10.85 -36.12 6.16
CA PHE A 8 -10.66 -34.83 6.82
C PHE A 8 -10.12 -33.79 5.82
N LEU A 9 -11.00 -33.09 5.10
CA LEU A 9 -10.59 -32.22 3.99
C LEU A 9 -11.63 -31.13 3.61
N THR A 10 -12.10 -30.34 4.58
CA THR A 10 -12.99 -29.18 4.34
C THR A 10 -12.83 -28.06 5.39
N ALA A 11 -11.66 -27.41 5.40
CA ALA A 11 -11.46 -26.14 6.12
C ALA A 11 -10.44 -25.17 5.47
N ALA A 12 -9.58 -25.66 4.56
CA ALA A 12 -8.46 -24.90 3.99
C ALA A 12 -8.74 -24.27 2.60
N ALA A 13 -10.01 -24.07 2.23
CA ALA A 13 -10.41 -23.72 0.86
C ALA A 13 -11.19 -22.38 0.76
N PHE A 14 -10.61 -21.28 1.24
CA PHE A 14 -11.16 -19.93 1.00
C PHE A 14 -10.13 -18.81 0.71
N CYS A 15 -8.83 -19.14 0.54
CA CYS A 15 -7.76 -18.15 0.31
C CYS A 15 -7.43 -17.89 -1.18
N ALA A 16 -8.34 -18.18 -2.12
CA ALA A 16 -8.10 -18.01 -3.56
C ALA A 16 -9.28 -17.32 -4.25
N GLY A 17 -9.33 -15.98 -4.19
CA GLY A 17 -10.46 -15.26 -4.78
C GLY A 17 -10.38 -13.73 -4.73
N TRP A 18 -9.40 -13.13 -5.43
CA TRP A 18 -9.39 -11.81 -6.09
C TRP A 18 -7.92 -11.39 -6.35
N MET A 19 -7.52 -10.82 -7.50
CA MET A 19 -8.28 -10.13 -8.55
C MET A 19 -7.60 -10.37 -9.92
N VAL A 20 -8.22 -11.17 -10.79
CA VAL A 20 -7.85 -11.20 -12.22
C VAL A 20 -8.60 -10.07 -12.92
N LEU A 21 -7.87 -9.16 -13.59
CA LEU A 21 -8.47 -8.26 -14.58
C LEU A 21 -8.27 -8.86 -15.97
N THR A 22 -9.32 -8.82 -16.79
CA THR A 22 -9.44 -9.61 -18.02
C THR A 22 -8.83 -8.94 -19.25
N ALA A 23 -8.08 -9.70 -20.06
CA ALA A 23 -7.84 -9.37 -21.47
C ALA A 23 -7.74 -10.64 -22.35
N ASN A 24 -8.53 -10.68 -23.41
CA ASN A 24 -8.56 -11.66 -24.52
C ASN A 24 -7.93 -10.98 -25.77
N LEU A 25 -7.41 -11.62 -26.83
CA LEU A 25 -7.21 -13.00 -27.34
C LEU A 25 -6.20 -12.83 -28.55
N PRO A 26 -5.75 -13.85 -29.34
CA PRO A 26 -5.84 -15.31 -29.25
C PRO A 26 -4.49 -16.07 -29.44
N SER A 27 -4.61 -17.40 -29.46
CA SER A 27 -3.62 -18.49 -29.66
C SER A 27 -2.66 -18.42 -30.86
N ALA A 28 -1.48 -19.03 -30.70
CA ALA A 28 -0.78 -19.80 -31.74
C ALA A 28 0.08 -20.93 -31.13
N LEU A 29 0.18 -22.07 -31.82
CA LEU A 29 0.83 -23.32 -31.38
C LEU A 29 2.33 -23.36 -31.71
N ALA A 30 3.12 -24.15 -30.96
CA ALA A 30 3.97 -25.21 -31.52
C ALA A 30 4.66 -26.07 -30.43
N ASP A 31 4.76 -27.38 -30.70
CA ASP A 31 5.54 -28.38 -29.96
C ASP A 31 7.05 -28.10 -29.98
N THR A 32 7.77 -28.60 -28.96
CA THR A 32 8.74 -29.71 -29.18
C THR A 32 9.21 -30.35 -27.88
N ARG A 33 9.24 -31.69 -27.90
CA ARG A 33 9.85 -32.55 -26.87
C ARG A 33 11.36 -32.71 -27.12
N SER A 34 12.04 -33.25 -26.10
CA SER A 34 13.31 -34.01 -26.12
C SER A 34 14.52 -33.29 -25.54
N GLY A 35 15.40 -34.05 -24.86
CA GLY A 35 16.63 -33.54 -24.24
C GLY A 35 16.91 -34.04 -22.82
N ARG A 36 16.74 -35.34 -22.53
CA ARG A 36 17.33 -35.97 -21.33
C ARG A 36 18.74 -36.45 -21.67
N GLU A 37 19.65 -36.42 -20.69
CA GLU A 37 21.04 -36.93 -20.72
C GLU A 37 21.98 -36.09 -21.62
N GLN A 38 23.12 -35.57 -21.18
CA GLN A 38 24.22 -36.24 -20.46
C GLN A 38 25.03 -35.22 -19.63
N ALA A 39 25.35 -35.53 -18.37
CA ALA A 39 26.34 -34.79 -17.59
C ALA A 39 26.98 -35.68 -16.51
N GLN A 40 28.10 -36.32 -16.83
CA GLN A 40 29.01 -36.88 -15.83
C GLN A 40 30.47 -36.64 -16.23
N LYS A 41 31.30 -36.41 -15.21
CA LYS A 41 32.78 -36.34 -15.20
C LYS A 41 33.45 -35.11 -15.83
N ALA A 42 33.73 -34.12 -14.97
CA ALA A 42 35.08 -33.57 -14.82
C ALA A 42 35.24 -32.91 -13.43
N GLY A 43 35.98 -33.53 -12.52
CA GLY A 43 36.34 -32.90 -11.24
C GLY A 43 37.72 -32.25 -11.33
N LYS A 44 37.82 -30.93 -11.11
CA LYS A 44 39.08 -30.22 -10.84
C LYS A 44 38.85 -29.03 -9.90
N ALA A 45 39.67 -28.99 -8.83
CA ALA A 45 40.04 -27.86 -7.96
C ALA A 45 38.94 -26.86 -7.52
N ALA A 46 38.69 -26.82 -6.20
CA ALA A 46 37.96 -25.71 -5.58
C ALA A 46 38.77 -24.39 -5.68
N PRO A 47 38.20 -23.30 -6.22
CA PRO A 47 38.84 -21.99 -6.19
C PRO A 47 38.74 -21.35 -4.79
N PRO A 48 39.66 -20.43 -4.42
CA PRO A 48 39.64 -19.80 -3.10
C PRO A 48 38.39 -18.92 -2.92
N VAL A 49 37.71 -19.09 -1.78
CA VAL A 49 36.54 -18.29 -1.37
C VAL A 49 36.90 -16.80 -1.42
N ARG A 50 36.17 -16.03 -2.24
CA ARG A 50 36.50 -14.63 -2.50
C ARG A 50 35.86 -13.74 -1.44
N LYS A 51 36.66 -12.85 -0.83
CA LYS A 51 36.21 -11.82 0.15
C LYS A 51 35.07 -10.89 -0.34
N LYS A 52 34.67 -10.96 -1.62
CA LYS A 52 33.51 -10.22 -2.16
C LYS A 52 32.17 -10.87 -1.81
N ASP A 53 32.14 -12.18 -1.60
CA ASP A 53 30.91 -12.93 -1.34
C ASP A 53 30.36 -12.52 0.05
N THR A 54 31.26 -12.40 1.04
CA THR A 54 30.95 -11.95 2.40
C THR A 54 30.38 -10.52 2.50
N GLU A 55 30.81 -9.56 1.68
CA GLU A 55 30.21 -8.21 1.71
C GLU A 55 28.79 -8.21 1.13
N TYR A 56 28.55 -9.02 0.09
CA TYR A 56 27.23 -9.18 -0.51
C TYR A 56 26.27 -9.89 0.45
N GLU A 57 26.73 -10.96 1.11
CA GLU A 57 25.95 -11.69 2.13
C GLU A 57 25.66 -10.82 3.36
N VAL A 58 26.63 -10.06 3.87
CA VAL A 58 26.42 -9.14 5.00
C VAL A 58 25.43 -8.03 4.63
N ARG A 59 25.51 -7.48 3.41
CA ARG A 59 24.56 -6.46 2.94
C ARG A 59 23.15 -7.03 2.76
N ALA A 60 23.03 -8.22 2.16
CA ALA A 60 21.76 -8.93 2.00
C ALA A 60 21.14 -9.33 3.36
N ASN A 61 21.93 -9.79 4.33
CA ASN A 61 21.46 -10.06 5.69
C ASN A 61 21.02 -8.77 6.40
N LYS A 62 21.77 -7.67 6.27
CA LYS A 62 21.37 -6.38 6.86
C LYS A 62 20.07 -5.83 6.28
N GLU A 63 19.81 -6.06 4.99
CA GLU A 63 18.54 -5.72 4.34
C GLU A 63 17.40 -6.67 4.78
N ARG A 64 17.65 -7.98 4.88
CA ARG A 64 16.70 -8.96 5.45
C ARG A 64 16.34 -8.64 6.90
N GLU A 65 17.31 -8.33 7.76
CA GLU A 65 17.04 -7.94 9.15
C GLU A 65 16.27 -6.63 9.28
N ARG A 66 16.46 -5.68 8.35
CA ARG A 66 15.68 -4.44 8.30
C ARG A 66 14.23 -4.78 7.94
N ALA A 67 14.01 -5.56 6.88
CA ALA A 67 12.68 -6.05 6.52
C ALA A 67 12.02 -6.83 7.68
N SER A 68 12.73 -7.75 8.34
CA SER A 68 12.22 -8.50 9.49
C SER A 68 11.99 -7.68 10.77
N ARG A 69 12.58 -6.49 10.89
CA ARG A 69 12.27 -5.52 11.96
C ARG A 69 11.02 -4.71 11.61
N LEU A 70 10.94 -4.20 10.38
CA LEU A 70 9.77 -3.47 9.87
C LEU A 70 8.51 -4.36 9.93
N MET A 71 8.59 -5.60 9.43
CA MET A 71 7.49 -6.56 9.47
C MET A 71 7.01 -6.87 10.90
N ARG A 72 7.91 -6.89 11.90
CA ARG A 72 7.53 -7.06 13.31
C ARG A 72 6.85 -5.81 13.89
N ALA A 73 7.34 -4.62 13.56
CA ALA A 73 6.70 -3.36 13.99
C ALA A 73 5.31 -3.19 13.35
N ILE A 74 5.16 -3.53 12.07
CA ILE A 74 3.85 -3.52 11.41
C ILE A 74 2.93 -4.59 12.02
N ALA A 75 3.45 -5.79 12.31
CA ALA A 75 2.68 -6.85 12.94
C ALA A 75 2.13 -6.44 14.32
N SER A 76 2.93 -5.83 15.20
CA SER A 76 2.44 -5.37 16.50
C SER A 76 1.39 -4.26 16.37
N ILE A 77 1.58 -3.29 15.47
CA ILE A 77 0.60 -2.22 15.24
C ILE A 77 -0.72 -2.78 14.68
N LEU A 78 -0.67 -3.77 13.80
CA LEU A 78 -1.86 -4.44 13.26
C LEU A 78 -2.56 -5.33 14.30
N GLU A 79 -1.80 -5.93 15.21
CA GLU A 79 -2.32 -6.71 16.33
C GLU A 79 -3.04 -5.80 17.33
N ASP A 80 -2.42 -4.68 17.73
CA ASP A 80 -3.07 -3.65 18.55
C ASP A 80 -4.34 -3.11 17.87
N ALA A 81 -4.26 -2.83 16.57
CA ALA A 81 -5.42 -2.41 15.78
C ALA A 81 -6.52 -3.50 15.72
N SER A 82 -6.17 -4.79 15.71
CA SER A 82 -7.14 -5.88 15.73
C SER A 82 -7.90 -5.95 17.05
N VAL A 83 -7.19 -5.88 18.18
CA VAL A 83 -7.76 -5.89 19.54
C VAL A 83 -8.64 -4.66 19.74
N GLN A 84 -8.13 -3.46 19.41
CA GLN A 84 -8.92 -2.24 19.53
C GLN A 84 -10.16 -2.25 18.64
N ARG A 85 -10.10 -2.80 17.42
CA ARG A 85 -11.26 -2.93 16.51
C ARG A 85 -12.32 -3.91 17.02
N TYR A 86 -11.91 -4.95 17.76
CA TYR A 86 -12.85 -5.87 18.41
C TYR A 86 -13.57 -5.18 19.58
N ASP A 87 -12.80 -4.50 20.46
CA ASP A 87 -13.37 -3.82 21.62
C ASP A 87 -14.22 -2.60 21.26
N ALA A 88 -13.87 -1.86 20.20
CA ALA A 88 -14.67 -0.73 19.71
C ALA A 88 -16.14 -1.09 19.41
N ARG A 89 -16.41 -2.35 19.01
CA ARG A 89 -17.78 -2.83 18.75
C ARG A 89 -18.62 -2.92 20.02
N LYS A 90 -17.97 -3.15 21.17
CA LYS A 90 -18.61 -3.29 22.48
C LYS A 90 -18.88 -1.94 23.14
N LEU A 91 -18.20 -0.88 22.72
CA LEU A 91 -18.42 0.48 23.23
C LEU A 91 -19.71 1.10 22.65
N PRO A 92 -20.44 1.92 23.43
CA PRO A 92 -21.58 2.69 22.95
C PRO A 92 -21.14 3.81 21.99
N SER A 93 -22.06 4.23 21.12
CA SER A 93 -21.93 5.40 20.25
C SER A 93 -22.08 6.69 21.06
N LYS A 94 -21.45 7.79 20.62
CA LYS A 94 -21.76 9.16 21.10
C LYS A 94 -23.27 9.48 21.01
N ASP A 95 -23.96 8.94 20.00
CA ASP A 95 -25.39 9.14 19.78
C ASP A 95 -26.29 8.32 20.72
N ASP A 96 -25.75 7.32 21.43
CA ASP A 96 -26.50 6.52 22.43
C ASP A 96 -26.68 7.29 23.76
N TYR A 97 -25.97 8.40 23.95
CA TYR A 97 -26.04 9.25 25.14
C TYR A 97 -27.07 10.38 24.97
N LEU A 98 -28.11 10.37 25.81
CA LEU A 98 -29.18 11.40 25.83
C LEU A 98 -28.72 12.79 26.32
N VAL A 99 -27.51 12.88 26.88
CA VAL A 99 -26.87 14.09 27.42
C VAL A 99 -25.41 14.09 26.97
N ALA A 100 -24.75 15.24 26.95
CA ALA A 100 -23.33 15.35 26.60
C ALA A 100 -22.48 14.26 27.29
N VAL A 101 -21.68 13.56 26.47
CA VAL A 101 -20.90 12.38 26.87
C VAL A 101 -20.01 12.71 28.07
N PRO A 102 -20.03 11.89 29.15
CA PRO A 102 -19.15 12.09 30.30
C PRO A 102 -17.66 12.12 29.89
N PRO A 103 -16.85 13.07 30.38
CA PRO A 103 -15.45 13.21 29.94
C PRO A 103 -14.51 12.07 30.36
N TRP A 104 -15.02 11.05 31.05
CA TRP A 104 -14.32 9.82 31.46
C TRP A 104 -14.85 8.55 30.78
N THR A 105 -15.89 8.63 29.95
CA THR A 105 -16.40 7.48 29.19
C THR A 105 -15.82 7.47 27.79
N GLU A 106 -15.02 6.45 27.48
CA GLU A 106 -14.53 6.22 26.13
C GLU A 106 -15.67 5.72 25.23
N THR A 107 -15.84 6.37 24.07
CA THR A 107 -16.88 6.00 23.10
C THR A 107 -16.30 5.23 21.93
N ARG A 108 -17.19 4.61 21.14
CA ARG A 108 -16.83 3.97 19.87
C ARG A 108 -16.07 4.90 18.94
N GLU A 109 -16.47 6.17 18.87
CA GLU A 109 -15.86 7.18 18.01
C GLU A 109 -14.42 7.51 18.43
N ASP A 110 -14.15 7.58 19.74
CA ASP A 110 -12.82 7.84 20.29
C ASP A 110 -11.88 6.65 20.03
N ARG A 111 -12.35 5.42 20.30
CA ARG A 111 -11.61 4.20 19.96
C ARG A 111 -11.36 4.10 18.45
N GLN A 112 -12.31 4.55 17.62
CA GLN A 112 -12.17 4.60 16.17
C GLN A 112 -11.26 5.73 15.67
N GLU A 113 -10.88 6.69 16.52
CA GLU A 113 -9.74 7.60 16.29
C GLU A 113 -8.41 6.91 16.56
N ALA A 114 -8.25 6.27 17.73
CA ALA A 114 -7.04 5.51 18.07
C ALA A 114 -6.73 4.41 17.05
N ILE A 115 -7.74 3.68 16.57
CA ILE A 115 -7.60 2.72 15.46
C ILE A 115 -7.08 3.39 14.18
N ARG A 116 -7.54 4.60 13.84
CA ARG A 116 -7.05 5.32 12.65
C ARG A 116 -5.58 5.68 12.80
N GLU A 117 -5.15 6.16 13.96
CA GLU A 117 -3.75 6.49 14.25
C GLU A 117 -2.83 5.25 14.16
N LEU A 118 -3.28 4.09 14.65
CA LEU A 118 -2.57 2.83 14.47
C LEU A 118 -2.47 2.43 12.99
N LEU A 119 -3.56 2.54 12.22
CA LEU A 119 -3.53 2.24 10.78
C LEU A 119 -2.66 3.23 10.00
N ASP A 120 -2.66 4.52 10.34
CA ASP A 120 -1.74 5.52 9.76
C ASP A 120 -0.28 5.22 10.11
N SER A 121 -0.01 4.76 11.34
CA SER A 121 1.33 4.35 11.77
C SER A 121 1.81 3.10 11.00
N ALA A 122 0.95 2.09 10.84
CA ALA A 122 1.24 0.92 10.03
C ALA A 122 1.51 1.32 8.56
N LEU A 123 0.67 2.19 7.98
CA LEU A 123 0.86 2.72 6.63
C LEU A 123 2.16 3.53 6.50
N ALA A 124 2.57 4.30 7.50
CA ALA A 124 3.83 5.05 7.47
C ALA A 124 5.03 4.08 7.41
N VAL A 125 5.06 3.05 8.25
CA VAL A 125 6.14 2.04 8.27
C VAL A 125 6.15 1.20 6.97
N VAL A 126 4.97 0.86 6.45
CA VAL A 126 4.80 0.15 5.18
C VAL A 126 5.22 0.99 3.97
N THR A 127 4.94 2.30 3.99
CA THR A 127 5.27 3.21 2.88
C THR A 127 6.67 3.80 2.94
N ASP A 128 7.49 3.41 3.92
CA ASP A 128 8.96 3.61 3.90
C ASP A 128 9.68 2.55 3.04
N ALA A 129 8.93 1.85 2.18
CA ALA A 129 9.45 0.89 1.22
C ALA A 129 10.28 1.55 0.09
N PRO A 130 11.27 0.84 -0.49
CA PRO A 130 12.16 1.38 -1.53
C PRO A 130 11.47 2.03 -2.74
N ILE A 131 10.25 1.61 -3.07
CA ILE A 131 9.47 2.16 -4.19
C ILE A 131 9.10 3.64 -3.94
N VAL A 132 8.77 4.00 -2.70
CA VAL A 132 8.42 5.37 -2.31
C VAL A 132 9.67 6.26 -2.30
N ASP A 133 10.82 5.74 -1.87
CA ASP A 133 12.10 6.46 -1.99
C ASP A 133 12.53 6.67 -3.45
N LEU A 134 12.35 5.68 -4.32
CA LEU A 134 12.55 5.85 -5.75
C LEU A 134 11.62 6.93 -6.32
N GLN A 135 10.37 7.02 -5.85
CA GLN A 135 9.44 8.09 -6.22
C GLN A 135 9.89 9.48 -5.70
N LYS A 136 10.39 9.57 -4.46
CA LYS A 136 11.01 10.80 -3.92
C LYS A 136 12.20 11.25 -4.78
N VAL A 137 13.07 10.31 -5.18
CA VAL A 137 14.22 10.58 -6.08
C VAL A 137 13.76 11.09 -7.45
N VAL A 138 12.75 10.45 -8.07
CA VAL A 138 12.17 10.92 -9.34
C VAL A 138 11.63 12.34 -9.21
N SER A 139 10.87 12.65 -8.15
CA SER A 139 10.35 14.00 -7.90
C SER A 139 11.45 15.04 -7.74
N SER A 140 12.46 14.75 -6.90
CA SER A 140 13.60 15.63 -6.64
C SER A 140 14.41 15.92 -7.91
N ARG A 141 14.56 14.93 -8.81
CA ARG A 141 15.21 15.11 -10.11
C ARG A 141 14.37 15.97 -11.07
N TYR A 142 13.04 15.86 -11.06
CA TYR A 142 12.18 16.78 -11.82
C TYR A 142 12.28 18.23 -11.33
N ASP A 143 12.33 18.45 -10.02
CA ASP A 143 12.51 19.78 -9.45
C ASP A 143 13.92 20.34 -9.77
N THR A 144 14.95 19.49 -9.69
CA THR A 144 16.32 19.81 -10.13
C THR A 144 16.36 20.21 -11.60
N ILE A 145 15.68 19.49 -12.50
CA ILE A 145 15.57 19.85 -13.93
C ILE A 145 14.93 21.23 -14.09
N ARG A 146 13.85 21.53 -13.36
CA ARG A 146 13.17 22.84 -13.43
C ARG A 146 14.11 23.98 -13.00
N ASP A 147 14.90 23.78 -11.94
CA ASP A 147 15.88 24.76 -11.48
C ASP A 147 17.03 24.96 -12.47
N LEU A 148 17.50 23.89 -13.12
CA LEU A 148 18.48 23.97 -14.21
C LEU A 148 17.91 24.74 -15.41
N GLU A 149 16.66 24.47 -15.81
CA GLU A 149 15.96 25.19 -16.89
C GLU A 149 15.79 26.68 -16.56
N HIS A 150 15.43 27.04 -15.32
CA HIS A 150 15.40 28.44 -14.87
C HIS A 150 16.78 29.11 -14.88
N ARG A 151 17.85 28.39 -14.51
CA ARG A 151 19.23 28.92 -14.59
C ARG A 151 19.68 29.13 -16.03
N ILE A 152 19.33 28.23 -16.95
CA ILE A 152 19.57 28.38 -18.38
C ILE A 152 18.85 29.63 -18.91
N THR A 153 17.59 29.87 -18.52
CA THR A 153 16.87 31.09 -18.92
C THR A 153 17.60 32.36 -18.45
N ARG A 154 18.01 32.44 -17.17
CA ARG A 154 18.78 33.58 -16.64
C ARG A 154 20.17 33.75 -17.28
N LEU A 155 20.78 32.68 -17.80
CA LEU A 155 22.02 32.75 -18.58
C LEU A 155 21.75 33.25 -20.00
N ARG A 156 20.67 32.80 -20.64
CA ARG A 156 20.25 33.25 -21.97
C ARG A 156 19.84 34.73 -21.99
N GLU A 157 19.24 35.22 -20.90
CA GLU A 157 18.98 36.64 -20.65
C GLU A 157 20.31 37.42 -20.54
N ARG A 158 21.19 37.05 -19.60
CA ARG A 158 22.51 37.71 -19.45
C ARG A 158 23.38 37.70 -20.71
N ARG A 159 23.23 36.68 -21.57
CA ARG A 159 23.94 36.60 -22.86
C ARG A 159 23.57 37.73 -23.83
N LEU A 160 22.42 38.39 -23.66
CA LEU A 160 22.01 39.52 -24.50
C LEU A 160 22.87 40.76 -24.23
N ASP A 161 23.29 40.95 -22.98
CA ASP A 161 24.05 42.11 -22.52
C ASP A 161 25.56 41.84 -22.34
N ALA A 162 25.99 40.58 -22.45
CA ALA A 162 27.36 40.15 -22.21
C ALA A 162 28.33 40.58 -23.34
N PRO A 163 29.57 41.00 -22.98
CA PRO A 163 30.59 41.30 -23.98
C PRO A 163 31.03 40.02 -24.71
N LYS A 164 31.36 40.17 -26.00
CA LYS A 164 31.86 39.07 -26.83
C LYS A 164 33.23 38.59 -26.34
N ASP A 165 34.14 39.53 -26.11
CA ASP A 165 35.50 39.29 -25.64
C ASP A 165 35.72 39.92 -24.25
N GLY A 166 36.58 39.30 -23.43
CA GLY A 166 36.96 39.84 -22.12
C GLY A 166 37.84 41.08 -22.28
N MET A 167 37.31 42.27 -22.00
CA MET A 167 37.97 43.53 -22.32
C MET A 167 39.22 43.86 -21.48
N LEU A 168 39.50 43.14 -20.39
CA LEU A 168 40.61 43.45 -19.48
C LEU A 168 41.32 42.17 -18.98
N PRO A 169 42.64 42.01 -19.17
CA PRO A 169 43.38 40.88 -18.61
C PRO A 169 43.40 40.97 -17.07
N GLY A 170 43.02 39.87 -16.42
CA GLY A 170 42.97 39.77 -14.96
C GLY A 170 41.59 40.03 -14.32
N ILE A 171 40.58 40.46 -15.07
CA ILE A 171 39.20 40.56 -14.58
C ILE A 171 38.36 39.42 -15.17
N LEU A 172 37.77 38.60 -14.30
CA LEU A 172 36.86 37.51 -14.70
C LEU A 172 35.48 38.06 -15.09
N THR A 173 35.36 38.65 -16.28
CA THR A 173 34.07 39.03 -16.87
C THR A 173 33.37 37.82 -17.49
N GLU A 174 32.08 37.58 -17.19
CA GLU A 174 31.27 36.61 -17.94
C GLU A 174 31.16 37.05 -19.42
N THR A 175 31.91 36.42 -20.31
CA THR A 175 31.80 36.60 -21.77
C THR A 175 30.69 35.72 -22.35
N VAL A 176 30.25 36.04 -23.57
CA VAL A 176 29.30 35.21 -24.35
C VAL A 176 29.71 33.73 -24.39
N ASP A 177 31.01 33.44 -24.55
CA ASP A 177 31.51 32.06 -24.61
C ASP A 177 31.47 31.34 -23.27
N THR A 178 31.83 32.02 -22.16
CA THR A 178 31.68 31.42 -20.82
C THR A 178 30.20 31.14 -20.50
N ILE A 179 29.29 32.03 -20.90
CA ILE A 179 27.84 31.83 -20.75
C ILE A 179 27.35 30.67 -21.62
N ASN A 180 27.81 30.55 -22.86
CA ASN A 180 27.47 29.42 -23.73
C ASN A 180 27.97 28.07 -23.18
N SER A 181 29.19 28.03 -22.61
CA SER A 181 29.70 26.84 -21.93
C SER A 181 28.86 26.47 -20.70
N ASN A 182 28.53 27.46 -19.85
CA ASN A 182 27.66 27.26 -18.70
C ASN A 182 26.26 26.74 -19.09
N ILE A 183 25.67 27.24 -20.19
CA ILE A 183 24.40 26.73 -20.72
C ILE A 183 24.56 25.26 -21.14
N LYS A 184 25.61 24.92 -21.90
CA LYS A 184 25.88 23.55 -22.36
C LYS A 184 26.07 22.56 -21.20
N ASP A 185 26.75 22.96 -20.14
CA ASP A 185 26.96 22.14 -18.94
C ASP A 185 25.65 21.91 -18.17
N LEU A 186 24.77 22.91 -18.08
CA LEU A 186 23.45 22.77 -17.47
C LEU A 186 22.52 21.88 -18.33
N GLU A 187 22.58 22.02 -19.66
CA GLU A 187 21.85 21.17 -20.59
C GLU A 187 22.30 19.70 -20.51
N ALA A 188 23.61 19.44 -20.38
CA ALA A 188 24.15 18.10 -20.12
C ALA A 188 23.64 17.51 -18.79
N ARG A 189 23.62 18.29 -17.71
CA ARG A 189 23.05 17.88 -16.41
C ARG A 189 21.54 17.58 -16.48
N ILE A 190 20.79 18.28 -17.34
CA ILE A 190 19.37 17.96 -17.58
C ILE A 190 19.24 16.59 -18.26
N VAL A 191 20.07 16.29 -19.28
CA VAL A 191 20.07 14.98 -19.96
C VAL A 191 20.41 13.86 -18.98
N GLU A 192 21.41 14.05 -18.12
CA GLU A 192 21.79 13.08 -17.08
C GLU A 192 20.66 12.85 -16.06
N ASN A 193 20.01 13.91 -15.56
CA ASN A 193 18.88 13.77 -14.65
C ASN A 193 17.68 13.06 -15.30
N ARG A 194 17.41 13.31 -16.59
CA ARG A 194 16.37 12.59 -17.35
C ARG A 194 16.69 11.10 -17.48
N LYS A 195 17.95 10.73 -17.78
CA LYS A 195 18.41 9.33 -17.82
C LYS A 195 18.23 8.63 -16.47
N GLU A 196 18.58 9.30 -15.37
CA GLU A 196 18.43 8.78 -14.01
C GLU A 196 16.95 8.64 -13.58
N ILE A 197 16.06 9.50 -14.07
CA ILE A 197 14.61 9.34 -13.91
C ILE A 197 14.16 8.05 -14.61
N GLU A 198 14.58 7.77 -15.84
CA GLU A 198 14.22 6.53 -16.56
C GLU A 198 14.75 5.27 -15.85
N VAL A 199 15.98 5.31 -15.30
CA VAL A 199 16.51 4.21 -14.47
C VAL A 199 15.65 4.00 -13.22
N SER A 200 15.20 5.08 -12.58
CA SER A 200 14.38 5.01 -11.36
C SER A 200 12.96 4.52 -11.66
N LYS A 201 12.34 4.99 -12.74
CA LYS A 201 11.07 4.47 -13.29
C LYS A 201 11.16 2.98 -13.58
N GLY A 202 12.25 2.52 -14.22
CA GLY A 202 12.48 1.10 -14.49
C GLY A 202 12.54 0.23 -13.23
N LYS A 203 13.16 0.74 -12.16
CA LYS A 203 13.17 0.07 -10.84
C LYS A 203 11.78 0.03 -10.20
N ILE A 204 11.03 1.13 -10.25
CA ILE A 204 9.64 1.20 -9.76
C ILE A 204 8.76 0.21 -10.54
N HIS A 205 8.80 0.24 -11.88
CA HIS A 205 8.06 -0.67 -12.75
C HIS A 205 8.34 -2.14 -12.42
N LYS A 206 9.63 -2.49 -12.23
CA LYS A 206 10.00 -3.84 -11.84
C LYS A 206 9.39 -4.22 -10.49
N ALA A 207 9.55 -3.38 -9.47
CA ALA A 207 9.02 -3.67 -8.14
C ALA A 207 7.48 -3.80 -8.14
N LEU A 208 6.76 -2.97 -8.90
CA LEU A 208 5.32 -3.08 -9.08
C LEU A 208 4.91 -4.41 -9.76
N ASN A 209 5.63 -4.83 -10.80
CA ASN A 209 5.39 -6.12 -11.45
C ASN A 209 5.74 -7.32 -10.53
N ASP A 210 6.85 -7.24 -9.79
CA ASP A 210 7.27 -8.25 -8.81
C ASP A 210 6.21 -8.39 -7.68
N ALA A 211 5.52 -7.29 -7.31
CA ALA A 211 4.37 -7.28 -6.40
C ALA A 211 3.06 -7.84 -7.02
N GLY A 212 3.04 -8.14 -8.31
CA GLY A 212 1.86 -8.58 -9.07
C GLY A 212 0.92 -7.45 -9.50
N VAL A 213 1.40 -6.21 -9.59
CA VAL A 213 0.66 -5.07 -10.13
C VAL A 213 1.13 -4.79 -11.55
N GLU A 214 0.43 -5.40 -12.51
CA GLU A 214 0.65 -5.20 -13.94
C GLU A 214 0.31 -3.76 -14.33
N ILE A 215 1.32 -3.00 -14.74
CA ILE A 215 1.19 -1.62 -15.23
C ILE A 215 2.09 -1.44 -16.46
N SER A 216 1.61 -0.79 -17.51
CA SER A 216 2.46 -0.45 -18.67
C SER A 216 3.48 0.65 -18.31
N LYS A 217 4.54 0.79 -19.11
CA LYS A 217 5.53 1.87 -18.88
C LYS A 217 4.90 3.25 -19.06
N GLU A 218 4.02 3.39 -20.03
CA GLU A 218 3.28 4.61 -20.37
C GLU A 218 2.27 4.95 -19.26
N GLN A 219 1.63 3.94 -18.67
CA GLN A 219 0.77 4.10 -17.51
C GLN A 219 1.59 4.53 -16.28
N LEU A 220 2.74 3.92 -16.03
CA LEU A 220 3.63 4.31 -14.93
C LEU A 220 4.17 5.74 -15.10
N ASP A 221 4.54 6.12 -16.32
CA ASP A 221 4.96 7.48 -16.67
C ASP A 221 3.85 8.50 -16.41
N LEU A 222 2.62 8.17 -16.80
CA LEU A 222 1.45 9.00 -16.50
C LEU A 222 1.19 9.07 -14.98
N LEU A 223 1.37 7.97 -14.23
CA LEU A 223 1.24 7.98 -12.78
C LEU A 223 2.29 8.89 -12.14
N LEU A 224 3.58 8.62 -12.37
CA LEU A 224 4.72 9.32 -11.75
C LEU A 224 4.82 10.79 -12.19
N GLY A 225 4.40 11.10 -13.42
CA GLY A 225 4.28 12.49 -13.91
C GLY A 225 3.03 13.23 -13.40
N SER A 226 2.09 12.53 -12.74
CA SER A 226 0.90 13.16 -12.16
C SER A 226 1.13 13.62 -10.72
N VAL A 227 0.36 14.62 -10.28
CA VAL A 227 0.33 15.07 -8.88
C VAL A 227 -0.14 13.96 -7.91
N LEU A 228 -0.83 12.92 -8.42
CA LEU A 228 -1.21 11.74 -7.64
C LEU A 228 -0.11 10.67 -7.55
N GLY A 229 0.97 10.75 -8.34
CA GLY A 229 1.93 9.66 -8.51
C GLY A 229 2.48 9.12 -7.19
N GLY A 230 2.88 10.03 -6.29
CA GLY A 230 3.37 9.65 -4.96
C GLY A 230 2.31 9.00 -4.06
N ASP A 231 1.04 9.43 -4.11
CA ASP A 231 -0.01 8.80 -3.30
C ASP A 231 -0.48 7.46 -3.89
N LEU A 232 -0.51 7.32 -5.21
CA LEU A 232 -0.83 6.05 -5.88
C LEU A 232 0.28 5.01 -5.68
N VAL A 233 1.56 5.41 -5.76
CA VAL A 233 2.69 4.54 -5.42
C VAL A 233 2.64 4.11 -3.95
N ARG A 234 2.32 5.03 -3.01
CA ARG A 234 2.10 4.67 -1.60
C ARG A 234 0.96 3.67 -1.41
N LEU A 235 -0.17 3.87 -2.10
CA LEU A 235 -1.29 2.93 -2.02
C LEU A 235 -0.90 1.54 -2.53
N VAL A 236 -0.17 1.44 -3.65
CA VAL A 236 0.28 0.14 -4.17
C VAL A 236 1.31 -0.53 -3.24
N ALA A 237 2.29 0.20 -2.72
CA ALA A 237 3.22 -0.32 -1.71
C ALA A 237 2.47 -0.84 -0.46
N SER A 238 1.35 -0.21 -0.10
CA SER A 238 0.48 -0.67 0.98
C SER A 238 -0.19 -2.03 0.68
N PHE A 239 -0.64 -2.23 -0.56
CA PHE A 239 -1.17 -3.52 -1.04
C PHE A 239 -0.11 -4.63 -1.08
N GLU A 240 1.08 -4.33 -1.60
CA GLU A 240 2.21 -5.25 -1.67
C GLU A 240 2.61 -5.74 -0.27
N ALA A 241 2.86 -4.80 0.66
CA ALA A 241 3.25 -5.15 2.03
C ALA A 241 2.13 -5.91 2.76
N ALA A 242 0.87 -5.51 2.59
CA ALA A 242 -0.25 -6.24 3.18
C ALA A 242 -0.30 -7.70 2.69
N ARG A 243 -0.14 -7.93 1.38
CA ARG A 243 -0.08 -9.27 0.78
C ARG A 243 1.12 -10.07 1.29
N HIS A 244 2.29 -9.44 1.47
CA HIS A 244 3.47 -10.10 2.04
C HIS A 244 3.28 -10.52 3.50
N ILE A 245 2.65 -9.67 4.32
CA ILE A 245 2.31 -10.00 5.70
C ILE A 245 1.30 -11.14 5.73
N ASP A 246 0.23 -11.05 4.93
CA ASP A 246 -0.85 -12.04 4.86
C ASP A 246 -0.33 -13.44 4.48
N ASN A 247 0.48 -13.52 3.41
CA ASN A 247 1.13 -14.76 3.00
C ASN A 247 2.00 -15.36 4.12
N ARG A 248 2.72 -14.53 4.89
CA ARG A 248 3.58 -15.01 5.98
C ARG A 248 2.77 -15.47 7.19
N LEU A 249 1.68 -14.76 7.51
CA LEU A 249 0.71 -15.16 8.52
C LEU A 249 0.07 -16.52 8.16
N GLY A 250 -0.29 -16.73 6.88
CA GLY A 250 -0.87 -18.00 6.41
C GLY A 250 0.09 -19.19 6.48
N GLN A 251 1.39 -18.96 6.27
CA GLN A 251 2.42 -19.99 6.50
C GLN A 251 2.52 -20.39 7.98
N LEU A 252 2.58 -19.40 8.87
CA LEU A 252 2.68 -19.63 10.33
C LEU A 252 1.42 -20.32 10.89
N MET A 253 0.25 -20.09 10.30
CA MET A 253 -0.97 -20.85 10.54
C MET A 253 -0.81 -22.33 10.17
N GLY A 254 -0.38 -22.61 8.93
CA GLY A 254 -0.24 -23.99 8.43
C GLY A 254 0.80 -24.82 9.20
N GLU A 255 1.81 -24.16 9.78
CA GLU A 255 2.80 -24.76 10.68
C GLU A 255 2.22 -25.07 12.09
N ASN A 256 1.20 -24.34 12.54
CA ASN A 256 0.65 -24.39 13.91
C ASN A 256 -0.85 -24.78 13.96
N ASN A 257 -1.31 -25.67 13.06
CA ASN A 257 -2.72 -25.99 12.82
C ASN A 257 -3.59 -26.37 14.05
N GLU A 258 -3.00 -26.75 15.18
CA GLU A 258 -3.75 -27.18 16.40
C GLU A 258 -3.92 -26.06 17.44
N SER A 259 -3.29 -24.89 17.26
CA SER A 259 -3.40 -23.79 18.22
C SER A 259 -4.53 -22.82 17.88
N LEU A 260 -5.62 -22.87 18.66
CA LEU A 260 -6.72 -21.90 18.59
C LEU A 260 -6.28 -20.46 18.90
N ASP A 261 -5.23 -20.26 19.70
CA ASP A 261 -4.65 -18.93 19.96
C ASP A 261 -3.92 -18.38 18.72
N ALA A 262 -3.17 -19.24 18.01
CA ALA A 262 -2.55 -18.85 16.74
C ALA A 262 -3.61 -18.50 15.68
N ALA A 263 -4.70 -19.26 15.61
CA ALA A 263 -5.83 -18.95 14.73
C ALA A 263 -6.50 -17.61 15.08
N ARG A 264 -6.79 -17.36 16.36
CA ARG A 264 -7.34 -16.10 16.87
C ARG A 264 -6.49 -14.90 16.42
N ARG A 265 -5.17 -14.97 16.67
CA ARG A 265 -4.22 -13.93 16.29
C ARG A 265 -4.14 -13.73 14.78
N TYR A 266 -4.07 -14.82 14.01
CA TYR A 266 -4.05 -14.81 12.55
C TYR A 266 -5.25 -14.03 11.98
N PHE A 267 -6.48 -14.42 12.33
CA PHE A 267 -7.68 -13.80 11.76
C PHE A 267 -7.86 -12.34 12.23
N GLY A 268 -7.44 -12.01 13.45
CA GLY A 268 -7.41 -10.63 13.93
C GLY A 268 -6.49 -9.75 13.08
N MET A 269 -5.26 -10.20 12.83
CA MET A 269 -4.30 -9.50 11.98
C MET A 269 -4.75 -9.44 10.51
N HIS A 270 -5.34 -10.51 9.97
CA HIS A 270 -5.93 -10.55 8.62
C HIS A 270 -7.02 -9.48 8.45
N ALA A 271 -7.91 -9.35 9.43
CA ALA A 271 -8.92 -8.29 9.46
C ALA A 271 -8.29 -6.89 9.58
N ALA A 272 -7.24 -6.72 10.40
CA ALA A 272 -6.51 -5.45 10.51
C ALA A 272 -5.81 -5.04 9.20
N LEU A 273 -5.27 -5.99 8.43
CA LEU A 273 -4.70 -5.72 7.10
C LEU A 273 -5.74 -5.15 6.13
N PHE A 274 -6.93 -5.73 6.05
CA PHE A 274 -8.01 -5.18 5.23
C PHE A 274 -8.47 -3.79 5.72
N ALA A 275 -8.47 -3.54 7.04
CA ALA A 275 -8.77 -2.21 7.58
C ALA A 275 -7.71 -1.17 7.18
N MET A 276 -6.42 -1.54 7.21
CA MET A 276 -5.31 -0.70 6.75
C MET A 276 -5.46 -0.32 5.27
N LEU A 277 -5.78 -1.29 4.41
CA LEU A 277 -6.01 -1.05 2.98
C LEU A 277 -7.23 -0.17 2.72
N LEU A 278 -8.33 -0.38 3.46
CA LEU A 278 -9.52 0.46 3.41
C LEU A 278 -9.21 1.91 3.84
N HIS A 279 -8.39 2.08 4.88
CA HIS A 279 -7.96 3.41 5.35
C HIS A 279 -7.12 4.14 4.30
N ALA A 280 -6.12 3.48 3.70
CA ALA A 280 -5.31 4.04 2.63
C ALA A 280 -6.15 4.48 1.40
N GLN A 281 -7.12 3.67 0.98
CA GLN A 281 -8.07 4.04 -0.07
C GLN A 281 -8.92 5.26 0.33
N ASN A 282 -9.41 5.31 1.58
CA ASN A 282 -10.20 6.43 2.10
C ASN A 282 -9.38 7.74 2.16
N GLU A 283 -8.10 7.69 2.55
CA GLU A 283 -7.21 8.86 2.53
C GLU A 283 -6.98 9.36 1.10
N LEU A 284 -6.70 8.47 0.15
CA LEU A 284 -6.49 8.86 -1.24
C LEU A 284 -7.74 9.52 -1.86
N VAL A 285 -8.93 8.95 -1.65
CA VAL A 285 -10.19 9.57 -2.11
C VAL A 285 -10.39 10.94 -1.45
N ARG A 286 -10.10 11.09 -0.15
CA ARG A 286 -10.17 12.38 0.55
C ARG A 286 -9.19 13.41 -0.01
N LYS A 287 -7.95 13.03 -0.33
CA LYS A 287 -6.97 13.93 -0.98
C LYS A 287 -7.42 14.37 -2.37
N ILE A 288 -7.96 13.45 -3.19
CA ILE A 288 -8.55 13.77 -4.49
C ILE A 288 -9.65 14.82 -4.34
N ASP A 289 -10.62 14.60 -3.45
CA ASP A 289 -11.78 15.46 -3.31
C ASP A 289 -11.46 16.82 -2.65
N ARG A 290 -10.66 16.83 -1.58
CA ARG A 290 -10.43 18.02 -0.75
C ARG A 290 -9.22 18.86 -1.20
N VAL A 291 -8.18 18.23 -1.74
CA VAL A 291 -6.92 18.91 -2.12
C VAL A 291 -6.85 19.10 -3.63
N TYR A 292 -6.84 18.02 -4.40
CA TYR A 292 -6.54 18.08 -5.84
C TYR A 292 -7.70 18.69 -6.65
N MET A 293 -8.94 18.26 -6.41
CA MET A 293 -10.12 18.87 -7.04
C MET A 293 -10.28 20.35 -6.67
N LYS A 294 -10.01 20.74 -5.41
CA LYS A 294 -10.10 22.14 -4.96
C LYS A 294 -9.08 23.03 -5.67
N ARG A 295 -7.79 22.63 -5.69
CA ARG A 295 -6.73 23.35 -6.41
C ARG A 295 -7.05 23.49 -7.90
N LEU A 296 -7.49 22.39 -8.54
CA LEU A 296 -7.79 22.39 -9.97
C LEU A 296 -9.04 23.23 -10.33
N LYS A 297 -10.05 23.29 -9.45
CA LYS A 297 -11.19 24.20 -9.58
C LYS A 297 -10.75 25.67 -9.58
N THR A 298 -9.79 26.02 -8.72
CA THR A 298 -9.20 27.38 -8.67
C THR A 298 -8.45 27.69 -9.96
N ILE A 299 -7.51 26.83 -10.38
CA ILE A 299 -6.75 27.01 -11.64
C ILE A 299 -7.66 27.20 -12.86
N ILE A 300 -8.73 26.38 -12.99
CA ILE A 300 -9.70 26.52 -14.09
C ILE A 300 -10.46 27.84 -14.01
N LYS A 301 -10.80 28.33 -12.81
CA LYS A 301 -11.44 29.64 -12.62
C LYS A 301 -10.50 30.76 -13.07
N ASP A 302 -9.24 30.72 -12.66
CA ASP A 302 -8.28 31.79 -12.93
C ASP A 302 -7.93 31.89 -14.42
N ILE A 303 -7.71 30.75 -15.08
CA ILE A 303 -7.54 30.68 -16.55
C ILE A 303 -8.76 31.26 -17.27
N ARG A 304 -9.98 30.98 -16.80
CA ARG A 304 -11.22 31.53 -17.38
C ARG A 304 -11.33 33.04 -17.19
N THR A 305 -10.98 33.55 -16.02
CA THR A 305 -10.93 35.00 -15.74
C THR A 305 -9.96 35.69 -16.69
N ALA A 306 -8.71 35.23 -16.75
CA ALA A 306 -7.69 35.76 -17.64
C ALA A 306 -8.08 35.67 -19.14
N ARG A 307 -8.77 34.59 -19.55
CA ARG A 307 -9.31 34.44 -20.90
C ARG A 307 -10.46 35.41 -21.18
N GLY A 308 -11.28 35.72 -20.18
CA GLY A 308 -12.32 36.75 -20.23
C GLY A 308 -11.71 38.15 -20.41
N GLU A 309 -10.71 38.49 -19.61
CA GLU A 309 -9.97 39.76 -19.69
C GLU A 309 -9.26 39.94 -21.03
N THR A 310 -8.52 38.92 -21.48
CA THR A 310 -7.88 38.92 -22.82
C THR A 310 -8.91 39.10 -23.94
N THR A 311 -10.12 38.55 -23.77
CA THR A 311 -11.23 38.73 -24.72
C THR A 311 -11.86 40.12 -24.65
N ARG A 312 -11.84 40.80 -23.49
CA ARG A 312 -12.21 42.22 -23.35
C ARG A 312 -11.18 43.12 -24.02
N MET A 313 -9.90 42.95 -23.70
CA MET A 313 -8.78 43.69 -24.31
C MET A 313 -8.79 43.57 -25.84
N LEU A 314 -9.09 42.40 -26.40
CA LEU A 314 -9.21 42.20 -27.85
C LEU A 314 -10.36 42.96 -28.54
N ARG A 315 -11.32 43.52 -27.79
CA ARG A 315 -12.40 44.39 -28.30
C ARG A 315 -12.03 45.87 -28.27
N GLU A 316 -10.97 46.23 -27.54
CA GLU A 316 -10.46 47.60 -27.45
C GLU A 316 -9.61 47.94 -28.69
N ARG A 317 -9.24 49.22 -28.87
CA ARG A 317 -8.39 49.66 -29.98
C ARG A 317 -6.94 49.24 -29.72
N ASN A 318 -6.47 48.23 -30.45
CA ASN A 318 -5.12 47.67 -30.32
C ASN A 318 -4.26 47.94 -31.57
N ARG A 319 -2.94 48.08 -31.38
CA ARG A 319 -1.95 47.96 -32.46
C ARG A 319 -1.82 46.50 -32.92
N ASP A 320 -1.34 46.25 -34.14
CA ASP A 320 -1.31 44.90 -34.74
C ASP A 320 -0.38 43.91 -34.03
N ASP A 321 0.70 44.38 -33.42
CA ASP A 321 1.54 43.60 -32.50
C ASP A 321 0.79 43.22 -31.22
N GLN A 322 0.15 44.18 -30.54
CA GLN A 322 -0.66 43.94 -29.35
C GLN A 322 -1.79 42.94 -29.63
N ARG A 323 -2.49 43.11 -30.77
CA ARG A 323 -3.56 42.22 -31.21
C ARG A 323 -3.05 40.79 -31.46
N ARG A 324 -1.88 40.63 -32.09
CA ARG A 324 -1.23 39.32 -32.27
C ARG A 324 -0.88 38.67 -30.92
N THR A 325 -0.27 39.42 -30.00
CA THR A 325 0.07 38.93 -28.65
C THR A 325 -1.18 38.50 -27.86
N LEU A 326 -2.24 39.31 -27.85
CA LEU A 326 -3.49 38.96 -27.17
C LEU A 326 -4.18 37.75 -27.81
N MET A 327 -4.12 37.58 -29.14
CA MET A 327 -4.62 36.37 -29.81
C MET A 327 -3.80 35.12 -29.43
N ALA A 328 -2.48 35.23 -29.34
CA ALA A 328 -1.60 34.14 -28.89
C ALA A 328 -1.88 33.77 -27.43
N ASN A 329 -1.98 34.75 -26.53
CA ASN A 329 -2.35 34.56 -25.13
C ASN A 329 -3.71 33.86 -24.99
N ARG A 330 -4.72 34.30 -25.76
CA ARG A 330 -6.05 33.67 -25.76
C ARG A 330 -6.00 32.21 -26.26
N LYS A 331 -5.14 31.90 -27.23
CA LYS A 331 -4.93 30.52 -27.73
C LYS A 331 -4.26 29.65 -26.65
N ALA A 332 -3.22 30.17 -26.00
CA ALA A 332 -2.55 29.49 -24.89
C ALA A 332 -3.51 29.24 -23.71
N GLN A 333 -4.23 30.26 -23.25
CA GLN A 333 -5.23 30.15 -22.19
C GLN A 333 -6.33 29.13 -22.52
N LYS A 334 -6.82 29.09 -23.77
CA LYS A 334 -7.79 28.07 -24.21
C LYS A 334 -7.21 26.65 -24.13
N PHE A 335 -5.95 26.46 -24.53
CA PHE A 335 -5.26 25.17 -24.42
C PHE A 335 -5.05 24.77 -22.96
N SER A 336 -4.59 25.68 -22.11
CA SER A 336 -4.45 25.46 -20.66
C SER A 336 -5.78 25.09 -19.99
N GLU A 337 -6.90 25.72 -20.40
CA GLU A 337 -8.24 25.35 -19.92
C GLU A 337 -8.61 23.91 -20.33
N GLN A 338 -8.32 23.52 -21.58
CA GLN A 338 -8.57 22.16 -22.07
C GLN A 338 -7.74 21.12 -21.32
N VAL A 339 -6.44 21.36 -21.11
CA VAL A 339 -5.55 20.47 -20.33
C VAL A 339 -6.03 20.33 -18.88
N ALA A 340 -6.40 21.44 -18.23
CA ALA A 340 -6.91 21.41 -16.86
C ALA A 340 -8.26 20.66 -16.73
N ILE A 341 -9.15 20.79 -17.73
CA ILE A 341 -10.41 20.03 -17.79
C ILE A 341 -10.15 18.53 -18.03
N PHE A 342 -9.23 18.18 -18.93
CA PHE A 342 -8.82 16.79 -19.17
C PHE A 342 -8.27 16.15 -17.89
N TYR A 343 -7.33 16.83 -17.22
CA TYR A 343 -6.75 16.34 -15.96
C TYR A 343 -7.79 16.18 -14.86
N ARG A 344 -8.78 17.09 -14.78
CA ARG A 344 -9.91 16.96 -13.84
C ARG A 344 -10.74 15.71 -14.10
N ASN A 345 -10.99 15.39 -15.38
CA ASN A 345 -11.76 14.21 -15.76
C ASN A 345 -10.95 12.94 -15.48
N TYR A 346 -9.64 12.92 -15.77
CA TYR A 346 -8.74 11.83 -15.39
C TYR A 346 -8.79 11.54 -13.88
N LEU A 347 -8.63 12.56 -13.04
CA LEU A 347 -8.71 12.41 -11.58
C LEU A 347 -10.08 11.88 -11.10
N LYS A 348 -11.19 12.23 -11.78
CA LYS A 348 -12.52 11.66 -11.49
C LYS A 348 -12.58 10.17 -11.83
N THR A 349 -12.02 9.75 -12.97
CA THR A 349 -11.95 8.33 -13.36
C THR A 349 -11.12 7.53 -12.35
N GLN A 350 -9.94 8.05 -11.97
CA GLN A 350 -9.09 7.42 -10.95
C GLN A 350 -9.82 7.28 -9.60
N ARG A 351 -10.49 8.35 -9.13
CA ARG A 351 -11.33 8.33 -7.93
C ARG A 351 -12.40 7.22 -8.00
N GLN A 352 -13.05 7.07 -9.15
CA GLN A 352 -14.09 6.05 -9.32
C GLN A 352 -13.51 4.64 -9.24
N GLN A 353 -12.38 4.39 -9.90
CA GLN A 353 -11.65 3.11 -9.82
C GLN A 353 -11.25 2.76 -8.37
N ILE A 354 -10.77 3.74 -7.61
CA ILE A 354 -10.44 3.57 -6.18
C ILE A 354 -11.71 3.29 -5.35
N ILE A 355 -12.83 3.94 -5.64
CA ILE A 355 -14.11 3.68 -4.96
C ILE A 355 -14.64 2.27 -5.24
N ASP A 356 -14.47 1.76 -6.45
CA ASP A 356 -14.89 0.40 -6.81
C ASP A 356 -13.93 -0.67 -6.25
N ALA A 357 -12.62 -0.37 -6.17
CA ALA A 357 -11.68 -1.15 -5.35
C ALA A 357 -12.05 -1.11 -3.85
N ARG A 358 -12.55 0.02 -3.35
CA ARG A 358 -12.95 0.17 -1.94
C ARG A 358 -14.20 -0.63 -1.58
N LYS A 359 -15.22 -0.68 -2.46
CA LYS A 359 -16.40 -1.54 -2.27
C LYS A 359 -16.02 -3.00 -2.04
N ARG A 360 -14.97 -3.45 -2.76
CA ARG A 360 -14.37 -4.77 -2.63
C ARG A 360 -13.71 -4.96 -1.26
N THR A 361 -12.73 -4.12 -0.93
CA THR A 361 -12.04 -4.15 0.37
C THR A 361 -12.98 -4.04 1.58
N VAL A 362 -14.08 -3.26 1.52
CA VAL A 362 -15.11 -3.20 2.57
C VAL A 362 -15.83 -4.54 2.78
N ARG A 363 -16.08 -5.28 1.70
CA ARG A 363 -16.73 -6.60 1.78
C ARG A 363 -15.77 -7.64 2.35
N ASP A 364 -14.53 -7.62 1.88
CA ASP A 364 -13.49 -8.57 2.32
C ASP A 364 -13.17 -8.35 3.80
N LEU A 365 -13.10 -7.08 4.24
CA LEU A 365 -13.00 -6.71 5.65
C LEU A 365 -14.15 -7.27 6.49
N ARG A 366 -15.39 -7.17 6.01
CA ARG A 366 -16.58 -7.71 6.72
C ARG A 366 -16.52 -9.24 6.85
N ILE A 367 -16.01 -9.94 5.83
CA ILE A 367 -15.81 -11.39 5.87
C ILE A 367 -14.73 -11.72 6.90
N ALA A 368 -13.56 -11.07 6.83
CA ALA A 368 -12.47 -11.29 7.77
C ALA A 368 -12.87 -11.00 9.23
N ASP A 369 -13.61 -9.91 9.47
CA ASP A 369 -14.15 -9.57 10.79
C ASP A 369 -15.09 -10.67 11.33
N ASN A 370 -15.97 -11.22 10.49
CA ASN A 370 -16.91 -12.27 10.90
C ASN A 370 -16.21 -13.64 11.12
N THR A 371 -15.18 -13.95 10.31
CA THR A 371 -14.33 -15.12 10.55
C THR A 371 -13.58 -14.99 11.89
N TYR A 372 -13.04 -13.81 12.18
CA TYR A 372 -12.41 -13.51 13.47
C TYR A 372 -13.40 -13.66 14.64
N GLU A 373 -14.60 -13.09 14.55
CA GLU A 373 -15.66 -13.24 15.57
C GLU A 373 -16.04 -14.71 15.80
N THR A 374 -16.05 -15.54 14.76
CA THR A 374 -16.36 -16.98 14.86
C THR A 374 -15.25 -17.75 15.60
N VAL A 375 -13.98 -17.41 15.34
CA VAL A 375 -12.82 -18.00 16.03
C VAL A 375 -12.74 -17.51 17.48
N GLU A 376 -13.02 -16.24 17.72
CA GLU A 376 -13.11 -15.65 19.07
C GLU A 376 -14.18 -16.34 19.92
N ALA A 377 -15.39 -16.54 19.39
CA ALA A 377 -16.46 -17.26 20.08
C ALA A 377 -16.07 -18.72 20.38
N SER A 378 -15.36 -19.37 19.45
CA SER A 378 -14.84 -20.74 19.63
C SER A 378 -13.76 -20.82 20.72
N PHE A 379 -12.89 -19.79 20.79
CA PHE A 379 -11.87 -19.65 21.83
C PHE A 379 -12.50 -19.43 23.22
N GLN A 380 -13.48 -18.52 23.32
CA GLN A 380 -14.22 -18.25 24.57
C GLN A 380 -14.98 -19.50 25.07
N LEU A 381 -15.59 -20.27 24.16
CA LEU A 381 -16.22 -21.54 24.50
C LEU A 381 -15.21 -22.57 25.03
N ARG A 382 -14.01 -22.67 24.44
CA ARG A 382 -12.98 -23.59 24.95
C ARG A 382 -12.53 -23.20 26.36
N ALA A 383 -12.26 -21.92 26.60
CA ALA A 383 -11.86 -21.42 27.92
C ALA A 383 -12.92 -21.77 28.98
N LEU A 384 -14.21 -21.55 28.68
CA LEU A 384 -15.31 -21.91 29.58
C LEU A 384 -15.36 -23.43 29.90
N ILE A 385 -15.07 -24.29 28.91
CA ILE A 385 -15.02 -25.75 29.10
C ILE A 385 -13.79 -26.15 29.94
N GLU A 386 -12.65 -25.50 29.75
CA GLU A 386 -11.42 -25.72 30.52
C GLU A 386 -11.61 -25.30 32.00
N ASP A 387 -12.20 -24.13 32.25
CA ASP A 387 -12.55 -23.64 33.60
C ASP A 387 -13.57 -24.54 34.32
N ALA A 388 -14.59 -25.02 33.59
CA ALA A 388 -15.58 -25.96 34.14
C ALA A 388 -14.93 -27.31 34.52
N ARG A 389 -13.98 -27.81 33.72
CA ARG A 389 -13.21 -29.02 34.04
C ARG A 389 -12.32 -28.82 35.27
N ALA A 390 -11.57 -27.73 35.33
CA ALA A 390 -10.70 -27.42 36.47
C ALA A 390 -11.51 -27.28 37.77
N SER A 391 -12.68 -26.64 37.72
CA SER A 391 -13.61 -26.51 38.85
C SER A 391 -14.14 -27.88 39.31
N PHE A 392 -14.50 -28.76 38.37
CA PHE A 392 -14.99 -30.11 38.69
C PHE A 392 -13.89 -30.99 39.29
N GLU A 393 -12.66 -30.93 38.77
CA GLU A 393 -11.51 -31.61 39.38
C GLU A 393 -11.20 -31.09 40.79
N ALA A 394 -11.33 -29.79 41.04
CA ALA A 394 -11.13 -29.21 42.37
C ALA A 394 -12.18 -29.73 43.36
N ILE A 395 -13.45 -29.86 42.94
CA ILE A 395 -14.52 -30.47 43.75
C ILE A 395 -14.21 -31.95 44.03
N GLN A 396 -13.79 -32.72 43.02
CA GLN A 396 -13.39 -34.13 43.22
C GLN A 396 -12.21 -34.30 44.17
N LYS A 397 -11.28 -33.33 44.23
CA LYS A 397 -10.14 -33.33 45.17
C LYS A 397 -10.52 -32.87 46.58
N LEU A 398 -11.70 -32.26 46.75
CA LEU A 398 -12.29 -31.89 48.06
C LEU A 398 -13.11 -33.04 48.67
N GLU A 399 -13.56 -34.01 47.88
CA GLU A 399 -14.09 -35.27 48.41
C GLU A 399 -12.93 -36.13 48.96
N ALA A 400 -12.84 -36.19 50.30
CA ALA A 400 -11.76 -36.86 51.01
C ALA A 400 -11.68 -38.38 50.70
N PRO A 401 -10.49 -38.99 50.76
CA PRO A 401 -10.32 -40.43 50.52
C PRO A 401 -10.98 -41.24 51.64
N GLY A 402 -12.20 -41.72 51.39
CA GLY A 402 -12.91 -42.58 52.35
C GLY A 402 -14.42 -42.58 52.28
N PHE A 403 -15.03 -42.75 51.09
CA PHE A 403 -16.43 -43.21 50.98
C PHE A 403 -16.66 -44.12 49.76
N ASP A 404 -15.91 -45.23 49.73
CA ASP A 404 -16.28 -46.40 48.94
C ASP A 404 -17.62 -46.97 49.44
N GLN A 405 -18.77 -46.49 48.91
CA GLN A 405 -19.92 -47.31 48.47
C GLN A 405 -21.20 -46.54 48.09
N VAL A 406 -21.39 -45.28 48.47
CA VAL A 406 -22.70 -44.60 48.27
C VAL A 406 -22.67 -43.66 47.07
N PHE A 407 -23.71 -43.74 46.21
CA PHE A 407 -23.90 -42.99 44.96
C PHE A 407 -22.99 -43.35 43.76
N LYS A 408 -23.03 -44.63 43.35
CA LYS A 408 -22.84 -45.03 41.92
C LYS A 408 -23.97 -44.48 41.03
N ASN A 409 -24.10 -43.16 40.91
CA ASN A 409 -25.18 -42.51 40.19
C ASN A 409 -24.94 -42.56 38.66
N LYS A 410 -25.24 -43.72 38.07
CA LYS A 410 -25.18 -43.97 36.61
C LYS A 410 -26.07 -43.00 35.81
N GLN A 411 -27.05 -42.34 36.45
CA GLN A 411 -27.92 -41.34 35.82
C GLN A 411 -27.13 -40.06 35.46
N LEU A 412 -26.37 -39.50 36.42
CA LEU A 412 -25.56 -38.30 36.20
C LEU A 412 -24.50 -38.49 35.11
N ARG A 413 -23.85 -39.66 35.08
CA ARG A 413 -22.88 -40.00 34.02
C ARG A 413 -23.54 -40.09 32.64
N LYS A 414 -24.77 -40.60 32.54
CA LYS A 414 -25.55 -40.62 31.29
C LYS A 414 -26.01 -39.23 30.84
N GLU A 415 -26.44 -38.38 31.77
CA GLU A 415 -26.77 -36.97 31.45
C GLU A 415 -25.54 -36.22 30.93
N PHE A 416 -24.38 -36.38 31.59
CA PHE A 416 -23.12 -35.75 31.17
C PHE A 416 -22.63 -36.28 29.81
N GLU A 417 -22.72 -37.59 29.55
CA GLU A 417 -22.43 -38.18 28.24
C GLU A 417 -23.42 -37.70 27.16
N ASN A 418 -24.70 -37.50 27.47
CA ASN A 418 -25.69 -36.95 26.54
C ASN A 418 -25.47 -35.47 26.24
N LEU A 419 -25.13 -34.64 27.24
CA LEU A 419 -24.74 -33.25 27.06
C LEU A 419 -23.47 -33.14 26.19
N THR A 420 -22.44 -33.93 26.51
CA THR A 420 -21.19 -33.98 25.73
C THR A 420 -21.44 -34.45 24.29
N ARG A 421 -22.36 -35.41 24.07
CA ARG A 421 -22.73 -35.90 22.72
C ARG A 421 -23.59 -34.89 21.93
N LYS A 422 -24.32 -34.00 22.60
CA LYS A 422 -25.06 -32.88 21.97
C LYS A 422 -24.19 -31.65 21.69
N LEU A 423 -23.05 -31.51 22.38
CA LEU A 423 -22.13 -30.38 22.25
C LEU A 423 -20.84 -30.71 21.47
N GLY A 424 -20.54 -31.99 21.24
CA GLY A 424 -19.54 -32.42 20.26
C GLY A 424 -19.99 -32.12 18.83
N PRO A 425 -19.06 -31.97 17.88
CA PRO A 425 -19.39 -31.61 16.50
C PRO A 425 -20.28 -32.69 15.86
N THR A 426 -21.50 -32.32 15.51
CA THR A 426 -22.36 -33.11 14.61
C THR A 426 -21.65 -33.22 13.27
N SER A 427 -21.40 -34.47 12.85
CA SER A 427 -20.71 -34.80 11.60
C SER A 427 -21.54 -34.48 10.36
#